data_AF-A0A3N4H4G1-F1
#
_entry.id   AF-A0A3N4H4G1-F1
#
_cell.length_a   1.000
_cell.length_b   1.000
_cell.length_c   1.000
_cell.angle_alpha   90.00
_cell.angle_beta   90.00
_cell.angle_gamma   90.00
#
_symmetry.space_group_name_H-M   'P 1'
#
loop_
_entity.id
_entity.type
_entity.pdbx_description
1 polymer ?
#
loop_
_entity_poly.entity_id
_entity_poly.type
_entity_poly.pdbx_seq_one_letter_code
_entity_poly.pdbx_strand_id
1 'polypeptide(L)'
;MADKKTGFEEVEALLQDIGTKIEELIEKGKEAGGEAKDDIEKKIKDLKEKRTTLEEEFQNGKEKVQKLYEEKKEEMEPNLSASLEHFKDGFKELMEGVKKLLGR
;
A
#
# COMPACT_ATOMS: atom_id res chain seq x y z
N MET A 1 -17.98 -6.30 9.38
CA MET A 1 -16.54 -6.41 9.69
C MET A 1 -15.90 -5.21 9.02
N ALA A 2 -15.23 -4.32 9.77
CA ALA A 2 -14.53 -3.21 9.15
C ALA A 2 -13.29 -3.79 8.47
N ASP A 3 -13.30 -3.87 7.15
CA ASP A 3 -12.15 -4.26 6.36
C ASP A 3 -10.99 -3.35 6.77
N LYS A 4 -9.94 -3.93 7.35
CA LYS A 4 -8.72 -3.21 7.66
C LYS A 4 -8.09 -2.80 6.33
N LYS A 5 -8.38 -1.58 5.89
CA LYS A 5 -7.67 -0.95 4.78
C LYS A 5 -6.18 -1.01 5.09
N THR A 6 -5.40 -1.47 4.13
CA THR A 6 -3.94 -1.39 4.18
C THR A 6 -3.51 0.07 4.28
N GLY A 7 -2.32 0.34 4.84
CA GLY A 7 -1.84 1.72 4.94
C GLY A 7 -1.76 2.46 3.60
N PHE A 8 -1.63 1.73 2.49
CA PHE A 8 -1.70 2.29 1.14
C PHE A 8 -3.12 2.72 0.74
N GLU A 9 -4.13 1.93 1.08
CA GLU A 9 -5.54 2.26 0.81
C GLU A 9 -6.03 3.44 1.67
N GLU A 10 -5.47 3.63 2.87
CA GLU A 10 -5.74 4.81 3.69
C GLU A 10 -5.18 6.09 3.06
N VAL A 11 -3.97 6.03 2.49
CA VAL A 11 -3.37 7.17 1.79
C VAL A 11 -4.09 7.47 0.47
N GLU A 12 -4.47 6.45 -0.31
CA GLU A 12 -5.30 6.64 -1.52
C GLU A 12 -6.65 7.28 -1.18
N ALA A 13 -7.30 6.87 -0.09
CA ALA A 13 -8.54 7.49 0.36
C ALA A 13 -8.34 8.97 0.76
N LEU A 14 -7.21 9.29 1.41
CA LEU A 14 -6.88 10.67 1.78
C LEU A 14 -6.65 11.56 0.54
N LEU A 15 -5.96 11.03 -0.47
CA LEU A 15 -5.72 11.71 -1.74
C LEU A 15 -7.03 11.99 -2.50
N GLN A 16 -7.97 11.02 -2.49
CA GLN A 16 -9.31 11.22 -3.05
C GLN A 16 -10.09 12.31 -2.30
N ASP A 17 -10.07 12.30 -0.97
CA ASP A 17 -10.76 13.29 -0.15
C ASP A 17 -10.20 14.71 -0.37
N ILE A 18 -8.88 14.84 -0.56
CA ILE A 18 -8.24 16.10 -0.97
C ILE A 18 -8.74 16.53 -2.36
N GLY A 19 -8.85 15.59 -3.31
CA GLY A 19 -9.42 15.83 -4.63
C GLY A 19 -10.84 16.40 -4.57
N THR A 20 -11.72 15.77 -3.79
CA THR A 20 -13.10 16.23 -3.58
C THR A 20 -13.16 17.61 -2.94
N LYS A 21 -12.32 17.88 -1.94
CA LYS A 21 -12.25 19.22 -1.31
C LYS A 21 -11.76 20.30 -2.27
N ILE A 22 -10.86 19.96 -3.20
CA ILE A 22 -10.43 20.89 -4.25
C ILE A 22 -11.61 21.21 -5.18
N GLU A 23 -12.42 20.23 -5.55
CA GLU A 23 -13.62 20.46 -6.38
C GLU A 23 -14.65 21.33 -5.68
N GLU A 24 -14.93 21.08 -4.40
CA GLU A 24 -15.81 21.92 -3.60
C GLU A 24 -15.30 23.37 -3.50
N LEU A 25 -13.99 23.56 -3.33
CA LEU A 25 -13.39 24.89 -3.29
C LEU A 25 -13.48 25.58 -4.65
N ILE A 26 -13.34 24.84 -5.76
CA ILE A 26 -13.52 25.37 -7.12
C ILE A 26 -14.97 25.86 -7.32
N GLU A 27 -15.96 25.10 -6.87
CA GLU A 27 -17.37 25.54 -6.91
C GLU A 27 -17.59 26.79 -6.07
N LYS A 28 -17.15 26.79 -4.81
CA LYS A 28 -17.25 27.95 -3.91
C LYS A 28 -16.54 29.18 -4.48
N GLY A 29 -15.40 28.99 -5.16
CA GLY A 29 -14.65 30.06 -5.81
C GLY A 29 -15.35 30.64 -7.06
N LYS A 30 -16.14 29.84 -7.78
CA LYS A 30 -16.96 30.33 -8.91
C LYS A 30 -18.15 31.17 -8.43
N GLU A 31 -18.71 30.84 -7.27
CA GLU A 31 -19.81 31.57 -6.65
C GLU A 31 -19.33 32.82 -5.88
N ALA A 32 -18.07 32.82 -5.43
CA ALA A 32 -17.44 33.94 -4.75
C ALA A 32 -16.98 35.04 -5.74
N GLY A 33 -17.15 36.30 -5.35
CA GLY A 33 -16.66 37.47 -6.09
C GLY A 33 -15.55 38.22 -5.36
N GLY A 34 -14.67 38.88 -6.12
CA GLY A 34 -13.63 39.77 -5.58
C GLY A 34 -12.55 39.06 -4.76
N GLU A 35 -12.14 39.66 -3.64
CA GLU A 35 -11.05 39.19 -2.77
C GLU A 35 -11.23 37.75 -2.27
N ALA A 36 -12.47 37.32 -2.03
CA ALA A 36 -12.77 35.96 -1.59
C ALA A 36 -12.45 34.91 -2.67
N LYS A 37 -12.58 35.28 -3.95
CA LYS A 37 -12.22 34.41 -5.07
C LYS A 37 -10.72 34.20 -5.16
N ASP A 38 -9.94 35.27 -5.02
CA ASP A 38 -8.47 35.21 -5.09
C ASP A 38 -7.87 34.34 -3.97
N ASP A 39 -8.42 34.45 -2.76
CA ASP A 39 -8.02 33.61 -1.62
C ASP A 39 -8.39 32.13 -1.81
N ILE A 40 -9.55 31.86 -2.41
CA ILE A 40 -9.98 30.50 -2.73
C ILE A 40 -9.09 29.91 -3.84
N GLU A 41 -8.77 30.68 -4.88
CA GLU A 41 -7.86 30.26 -5.96
C GLU A 41 -6.45 29.95 -5.44
N LYS A 42 -5.92 30.76 -4.52
CA LYS A 42 -4.65 30.47 -3.83
C LYS A 42 -4.69 29.14 -3.08
N LYS A 43 -5.74 28.91 -2.30
CA LYS A 43 -5.90 27.65 -1.55
C LYS A 43 -6.03 26.44 -2.46
N ILE A 44 -6.75 26.57 -3.59
CA ILE A 44 -6.85 25.53 -4.60
C ILE A 44 -5.48 25.20 -5.18
N LYS A 45 -4.67 26.21 -5.49
CA LYS A 45 -3.32 26.02 -6.03
C LYS A 45 -2.42 25.29 -5.05
N ASP A 46 -2.39 25.73 -3.78
CA ASP A 46 -1.60 25.09 -2.74
C ASP A 46 -2.00 23.63 -2.50
N LEU A 47 -3.31 23.34 -2.51
CA LEU A 47 -3.82 21.98 -2.33
C LEU A 47 -3.47 21.08 -3.52
N LYS A 48 -3.51 21.62 -4.74
CA LYS A 48 -3.09 20.88 -5.95
C LYS A 48 -1.60 20.56 -5.91
N GLU A 49 -0.75 21.53 -5.59
CA GLU A 49 0.70 21.29 -5.49
C GLU A 49 1.03 20.24 -4.44
N LYS A 50 0.46 20.36 -3.24
CA LYS A 50 0.65 19.38 -2.16
C LYS A 50 0.16 17.99 -2.55
N ARG A 51 -0.99 17.89 -3.22
CA ARG A 51 -1.52 16.60 -3.71
C ARG A 51 -0.57 15.97 -4.72
N THR A 52 -0.08 16.72 -5.70
CA THR A 52 0.86 16.20 -6.70
C THR A 52 2.12 15.64 -6.05
N THR A 53 2.73 16.39 -5.12
CA THR A 53 3.90 15.92 -4.38
C THR A 53 3.60 14.63 -3.60
N LEU A 54 2.45 14.58 -2.92
CA LEU A 54 2.07 13.41 -2.11
C LEU A 54 1.77 12.18 -2.98
N GLU A 55 1.15 12.36 -4.15
CA GLU A 55 0.94 11.29 -5.15
C GLU A 55 2.28 10.75 -5.67
N GLU A 56 3.23 11.62 -5.95
CA GLU A 56 4.55 11.25 -6.46
C GLU A 56 5.37 10.48 -5.40
N GLU A 57 5.37 10.93 -4.15
CA GLU A 57 5.99 10.22 -3.03
C GLU A 57 5.32 8.86 -2.78
N PHE A 58 4.00 8.80 -2.89
CA PHE A 58 3.23 7.58 -2.70
C PHE A 58 3.55 6.53 -3.77
N GLN A 59 3.59 6.93 -5.05
CA GLN A 59 3.95 6.03 -6.15
C GLN A 59 5.39 5.52 -6.00
N ASN A 60 6.33 6.43 -5.71
CA ASN A 60 7.73 6.05 -5.45
C ASN A 60 7.88 5.08 -4.28
N GLY A 61 7.09 5.28 -3.21
CA GLY A 61 7.07 4.37 -2.05
C GLY A 61 6.54 2.99 -2.42
N LYS A 62 5.43 2.94 -3.17
CA LYS A 62 4.79 1.70 -3.63
C LYS A 62 5.71 0.90 -4.54
N GLU A 63 6.35 1.55 -5.51
CA GLU A 63 7.33 0.91 -6.40
C GLU A 63 8.54 0.37 -5.64
N LYS A 64 9.10 1.12 -4.68
CA LYS A 64 10.23 0.62 -3.86
C LYS A 64 9.86 -0.60 -3.04
N VAL A 65 8.68 -0.61 -2.42
CA VAL A 65 8.22 -1.76 -1.63
C VAL A 65 7.96 -2.96 -2.52
N GLN A 66 7.33 -2.76 -3.67
CA GLN A 66 7.07 -3.83 -4.63
C GLN A 66 8.38 -4.42 -5.16
N LYS A 67 9.33 -3.57 -5.53
CA LYS A 67 10.66 -4.00 -6.00
C LYS A 67 11.42 -4.78 -4.93
N LEU A 68 11.44 -4.31 -3.68
CA LEU A 68 12.05 -5.04 -2.57
C LEU A 68 11.38 -6.40 -2.33
N TYR A 69 10.06 -6.47 -2.49
CA TYR A 69 9.32 -7.72 -2.35
C TYR A 69 9.66 -8.69 -3.48
N GLU A 70 9.70 -8.22 -4.73
CA GLU A 70 10.08 -9.02 -5.89
C GLU A 70 11.54 -9.49 -5.81
N GLU A 71 12.49 -8.62 -5.48
CA GLU A 71 13.91 -8.98 -5.29
C GLU A 71 14.07 -10.02 -4.18
N LYS A 72 13.44 -9.82 -3.01
CA LYS A 72 13.49 -10.83 -1.93
C LYS A 72 12.80 -12.12 -2.31
N LYS A 73 11.72 -12.07 -3.08
CA LYS A 73 11.02 -13.25 -3.54
C LYS A 73 11.86 -14.03 -4.54
N GLU A 74 12.52 -13.38 -5.49
CA GLU A 74 13.44 -14.03 -6.44
C GLU A 74 14.67 -14.62 -5.74
N GLU A 75 15.23 -13.95 -4.73
CA GLU A 75 16.34 -14.48 -3.94
C GLU A 75 15.92 -15.65 -3.04
N MET A 76 14.71 -15.60 -2.48
CA MET A 76 14.23 -16.61 -1.53
C MET A 76 13.49 -17.77 -2.19
N GLU A 77 12.83 -17.62 -3.33
CA GLU A 77 12.10 -18.70 -4.02
C GLU A 77 12.94 -19.96 -4.28
N PRO A 78 14.17 -19.88 -4.82
CA PRO A 78 14.99 -21.08 -5.02
C PRO A 78 15.40 -21.72 -3.67
N ASN A 79 15.70 -20.91 -2.66
CA ASN A 79 16.09 -21.41 -1.34
C ASN A 79 14.90 -21.95 -0.53
N LEU A 80 13.71 -21.34 -0.65
CA LEU A 80 12.47 -21.76 0.00
C LEU A 80 11.92 -23.02 -0.66
N SER A 81 11.99 -23.12 -1.98
CA SER A 81 11.57 -24.33 -2.70
C SER A 81 12.44 -25.52 -2.32
N ALA A 82 13.77 -25.34 -2.33
CA ALA A 82 14.72 -26.36 -1.87
C ALA A 82 14.52 -26.70 -0.38
N SER A 83 14.32 -25.69 0.47
CA SER A 83 14.10 -25.91 1.91
C SER A 83 12.74 -26.53 2.22
N LEU A 84 11.70 -26.28 1.42
CA LEU A 84 10.37 -26.89 1.56
C LEU A 84 10.39 -28.38 1.19
N GLU A 85 11.14 -28.76 0.17
CA GLU A 85 11.35 -30.17 -0.19
C GLU A 85 12.05 -30.91 0.95
N HIS A 86 13.18 -30.38 1.43
CA HIS A 86 13.89 -30.95 2.57
C HIS A 86 13.07 -30.96 3.87
N PHE A 87 12.29 -29.90 4.13
CA PHE A 87 11.41 -29.84 5.29
C PHE A 87 10.29 -30.89 5.20
N LYS A 88 9.69 -31.08 4.02
CA LYS A 88 8.63 -32.07 3.82
C LYS A 88 9.14 -33.50 3.99
N ASP A 89 10.34 -33.78 3.49
CA ASP A 89 10.99 -35.08 3.67
C ASP A 89 11.36 -35.33 5.14
N GLY A 90 12.00 -34.35 5.79
CA GLY A 90 12.32 -34.43 7.21
C GLY A 90 11.08 -34.53 8.11
N PHE A 91 10.00 -33.82 7.77
CA PHE A 91 8.72 -33.90 8.48
C PHE A 91 8.06 -35.26 8.29
N LYS A 92 8.17 -35.86 7.10
CA LYS A 92 7.65 -37.20 6.82
C LYS A 92 8.43 -38.27 7.59
N GLU A 93 9.75 -38.20 7.60
CA GLU A 93 10.60 -39.08 8.43
C GLU A 93 10.31 -38.93 9.92
N LEU A 94 10.11 -37.69 10.38
CA LEU A 94 9.75 -37.41 11.77
C LEU A 94 8.38 -37.99 12.12
N MET A 95 7.38 -37.83 11.26
CA MET A 95 6.05 -38.42 11.43
C MET A 95 6.08 -39.95 11.39
N GLU A 96 6.89 -40.56 10.52
CA GLU A 96 7.07 -42.01 10.48
C GLU A 96 7.81 -42.55 11.72
N GLY A 97 8.81 -41.82 12.22
CA GLY A 97 9.49 -42.14 13.48
C GLY A 97 8.57 -42.06 14.69
N VAL A 98 7.77 -40.99 14.78
CA VAL A 98 6.74 -40.82 15.81
C VAL A 98 5.68 -41.92 15.70
N LYS A 99 5.24 -42.28 14.49
CA LYS A 99 4.26 -43.36 14.29
C LYS A 99 4.82 -44.75 14.63
N LYS A 100 6.11 -45.00 14.42
CA LYS A 100 6.80 -46.23 14.88
C LYS A 100 6.96 -46.29 16.40
N LEU A 101 7.18 -45.14 17.04
CA LEU A 101 7.28 -45.04 18.50
C LEU A 101 5.91 -45.14 19.20
N LEU A 102 4.84 -44.66 18.56
CA LEU A 102 3.46 -44.71 19.09
C LEU A 102 2.64 -45.92 18.62
N GLY A 103 3.13 -46.66 17.61
CA GLY A 103 2.48 -47.82 17.00
C GLY A 103 2.94 -49.17 17.56
N ARG A 104 3.61 -49.15 18.71
CA ARG A 104 3.79 -50.30 19.60
C ARG A 104 3.19 -49.97 20.96
#